data_AF-A0A401MSF0-F1
#
_entry.id   AF-A0A401MSF0-F1
#
_cell.length_a   1.000
_cell.length_b   1.000
_cell.length_c   1.000
_cell.angle_alpha   90.00
_cell.angle_beta   90.00
_cell.angle_gamma   90.00
#
_symmetry.space_group_name_H-M   'P 1'
#
loop_
_entity.id
_entity.type
_entity.pdbx_description
1 polymer ?
#
loop_
_entity_poly.entity_id
_entity_poly.type
_entity_poly.pdbx_seq_one_letter_code
_entity_poly.pdbx_strand_id
1 'polypeptide(L)' 'MEVGERQAAVDLDLVVEYGASIADTARDVRANVINAVERMTGLEVVEVNIAVNDVHLPDEGEESEQGGGRRVA' A
#
# COMPACT_ATOMS: atom_id res chain seq x y z
N MET A 1 19.71 16.64 19.34
CA MET A 1 18.65 15.68 18.96
C MET A 1 18.86 15.43 17.49
N GLU A 2 19.39 14.26 17.15
CA GLU A 2 19.71 13.92 15.77
C GLU A 2 18.45 13.42 15.09
N VAL A 3 17.98 14.19 14.11
CA VAL A 3 16.85 13.82 13.26
C VAL A 3 17.46 13.12 12.05
N GLY A 4 17.16 11.84 11.81
CA GLY A 4 17.36 11.26 10.47
C GLY A 4 17.88 9.83 10.33
N GLU A 5 18.39 9.15 11.37
CA GLU A 5 19.04 7.84 11.13
C GLU A 5 18.13 6.62 11.29
N ARG A 6 16.94 6.76 11.87
CA ARG A 6 16.04 5.64 12.17
C ARG A 6 14.57 5.86 11.86
N GLN A 7 14.20 6.91 11.12
CA GLN A 7 12.78 7.22 10.88
C GLN A 7 12.38 6.89 9.45
N ALA A 8 11.18 6.34 9.28
CA ALA A 8 10.59 6.00 7.99
C ALA A 8 9.22 6.64 7.81
N ALA A 9 8.99 7.21 6.64
CA ALA A 9 7.66 7.58 6.16
C ALA A 9 7.31 6.65 4.99
N VAL A 10 6.11 6.09 5.01
CA VAL A 10 5.67 5.10 4.02
C VAL A 10 4.51 5.66 3.23
N ASP A 11 4.56 5.52 1.91
CA ASP A 11 3.48 5.88 1.00
C ASP A 11 2.98 4.61 0.31
N LEU A 12 1.66 4.41 0.29
CA LEU A 12 1.02 3.19 -0.16
C LEU A 12 -0.12 3.52 -1.13
N ASP A 13 -0.10 2.88 -2.28
CA ASP A 13 -1.22 2.82 -3.21
C ASP A 13 -1.97 1.50 -3.04
N LEU A 14 -3.27 1.58 -2.77
CA LEU A 14 -4.13 0.42 -2.55
C LEU A 14 -5.22 0.33 -3.62
N VAL A 15 -5.47 -0.90 -4.05
CA VAL A 15 -6.69 -1.31 -4.74
C VAL A 15 -7.46 -2.20 -3.76
N VAL A 16 -8.74 -1.91 -3.57
CA VAL A 16 -9.57 -2.57 -2.55
C VAL A 16 -10.65 -3.42 -3.20
N GLU A 17 -10.98 -4.57 -2.61
CA GLU A 17 -12.02 -5.45 -3.15
C GLU A 17 -13.43 -4.84 -3.01
N TYR A 18 -14.29 -5.08 -4.00
CA TYR A 18 -15.69 -4.67 -3.95
C TYR A 18 -16.40 -5.30 -2.75
N GLY A 19 -17.08 -4.46 -1.98
CA GLY A 19 -17.76 -4.87 -0.76
C GLY A 19 -16.88 -4.86 0.49
N ALA A 20 -15.58 -4.59 0.38
CA ALA A 20 -14.71 -4.35 1.53
C ALA A 20 -14.89 -2.92 2.09
N SER A 21 -14.75 -2.78 3.41
CA SER A 21 -14.73 -1.47 4.07
C SER A 21 -13.37 -0.83 3.86
N ILE A 22 -13.32 0.20 3.01
CA ILE A 22 -12.08 0.92 2.69
C ILE A 22 -11.39 1.44 3.97
N ALA A 23 -12.16 1.97 4.92
CA ALA A 23 -11.63 2.51 6.16
C ALA A 23 -10.99 1.43 7.04
N ASP A 24 -11.62 0.27 7.16
CA ASP A 24 -11.10 -0.83 7.97
C ASP A 24 -9.88 -1.47 7.29
N THR A 25 -9.97 -1.72 5.98
CA THR A 25 -8.84 -2.23 5.19
C THR A 25 -7.62 -1.32 5.28
N ALA A 26 -7.79 -0.01 5.10
CA ALA A 26 -6.69 0.95 5.20
C ALA A 26 -6.10 0.97 6.63
N ARG A 27 -6.93 0.86 7.66
CA ARG A 27 -6.49 0.82 9.06
C ARG A 27 -5.67 -0.43 9.36
N ASP A 28 -6.12 -1.58 8.89
CA ASP A 28 -5.45 -2.87 9.06
C ASP A 28 -4.13 -2.91 8.30
N VAL A 29 -4.11 -2.47 7.04
CA VAL A 29 -2.89 -2.34 6.23
C VAL A 29 -1.90 -1.41 6.92
N ARG A 30 -2.33 -0.23 7.39
CA ARG A 30 -1.47 0.72 8.11
C ARG A 30 -0.81 0.07 9.32
N ALA A 31 -1.58 -0.61 10.16
CA ALA A 31 -1.03 -1.27 11.35
C ALA A 31 -0.04 -2.38 10.99
N ASN A 32 -0.35 -3.18 9.96
CA ASN A 32 0.54 -4.24 9.49
C ASN A 32 1.85 -3.70 8.93
N VAL A 33 1.80 -2.65 8.11
CA VAL A 33 2.99 -2.04 7.51
C VAL A 33 3.91 -1.44 8.58
N ILE A 34 3.36 -0.69 9.54
CA ILE A 34 4.15 -0.15 10.67
C ILE A 34 4.88 -1.28 11.39
N ASN A 35 4.13 -2.31 11.82
CA ASN A 35 4.70 -3.44 12.54
C ASN A 35 5.78 -4.18 11.72
N ALA A 36 5.54 -4.39 10.42
CA ALA A 36 6.48 -5.09 9.56
C ALA A 36 7.77 -4.28 9.37
N VAL A 37 7.67 -3.00 9.02
CA VAL A 37 8.82 -2.13 8.78
C VAL A 37 9.66 -1.98 10.05
N GLU A 38 9.02 -1.70 11.19
CA GLU A 38 9.71 -1.57 12.48
C GLU A 38 10.44 -2.86 12.87
N ARG A 39 9.79 -4.02 12.72
CA ARG A 39 10.39 -5.31 13.10
C ARG A 39 11.49 -5.76 12.16
N MET A 40 11.35 -5.52 10.86
CA MET A 40 12.31 -5.99 9.87
C MET A 40 13.55 -5.10 9.78
N THR A 41 13.37 -3.78 9.92
CA THR A 41 14.42 -2.80 9.65
C THR A 41 14.92 -2.08 10.91
N GLY A 42 14.15 -2.11 12.00
CA GLY A 42 14.45 -1.33 13.21
C GLY A 42 14.22 0.18 13.05
N LEU A 43 13.60 0.62 11.94
CA LEU A 43 13.21 2.01 11.73
C LEU A 43 11.88 2.29 12.44
N GLU A 44 11.76 3.43 13.11
CA GLU A 44 10.53 4.01 13.65
C GLU A 44 9.68 4.58 12.51
N VAL A 45 8.44 4.11 12.35
CA VAL A 45 7.56 4.64 11.30
C VAL A 45 6.81 5.85 11.82
N VAL A 46 7.15 7.04 11.31
CA VAL A 46 6.55 8.31 11.73
C VAL A 46 5.20 8.59 11.06
N GLU A 47 5.05 8.14 9.82
CA GLU A 47 3.88 8.43 8.99
C GLU A 47 3.63 7.33 7.96
N VAL A 48 2.35 7.05 7.72
CA VAL A 48 1.92 6.16 6.65
C VAL A 48 0.78 6.84 5.90
N ASN A 49 1.05 7.17 4.63
CA ASN A 49 0.08 7.74 3.71
C ASN A 49 -0.48 6.62 2.83
N ILE A 50 -1.80 6.58 2.72
CA ILE A 50 -2.51 5.55 1.97
C ILE A 50 -3.43 6.23 0.98
N ALA A 51 -3.15 6.06 -0.30
CA ALA A 51 -4.02 6.44 -1.40
C ALA A 51 -4.77 5.19 -1.90
N VAL A 52 -6.10 5.29 -2.01
CA VAL A 52 -6.92 4.22 -2.58
C VAL A 52 -7.29 4.64 -3.99
N ASN A 53 -6.69 3.97 -4.97
CA ASN A 53 -6.78 4.39 -6.37
C ASN A 53 -7.91 3.69 -7.13
N ASP A 54 -8.28 2.47 -6.72
CA ASP A 54 -9.30 1.70 -7.44
C ASP A 54 -10.01 0.65 -6.56
N VAL A 55 -11.13 0.12 -7.05
CA VAL A 55 -11.90 -0.97 -6.44
C VAL A 55 -11.90 -2.17 -7.38
N HIS A 56 -11.31 -3.30 -6.97
CA HIS A 56 -11.38 -4.55 -7.72
C HIS A 56 -12.80 -5.13 -7.62
N LEU A 57 -13.46 -5.30 -8.75
CA LEU A 57 -14.75 -5.98 -8.81
C LEU A 57 -14.51 -7.48 -9.06
N PRO A 58 -15.29 -8.37 -8.45
CA PRO A 58 -15.26 -9.77 -8.82
C PRO A 58 -15.64 -9.90 -10.30
N ASP A 59 -14.71 -10.40 -11.11
CA ASP A 59 -14.91 -10.56 -12.55
C ASP A 59 -16.13 -11.46 -12.83
N GLU A 60 -17.02 -11.04 -13.74
CA GLU A 60 -17.87 -12.00 -14.49
C GLU A 60 -17.12 -12.63 -15.68
N GLY A 61 -15.84 -12.29 -15.88
CA GLY A 61 -14.98 -12.88 -16.89
C GLY A 61 -13.65 -12.14 -16.94
N GLU A 62 -12.57 -12.88 -16.75
CA GLU A 62 -11.18 -12.44 -16.86
C GLU A 62 -10.99 -11.57 -18.12
N GLU A 63 -10.67 -10.28 -17.99
CA GLU A 63 -9.95 -9.51 -19.02
C GLU A 63 -9.62 -8.10 -18.49
N SER A 64 -8.35 -7.69 -18.64
CA SER A 64 -7.75 -6.36 -18.33
C SER A 64 -7.10 -6.29 -16.92
N GLU A 65 -5.80 -6.09 -16.68
CA GLU A 65 -4.66 -5.66 -17.50
C GLU A 65 -3.34 -6.13 -16.83
N GLN A 66 -2.71 -7.19 -17.36
CA GLN A 66 -1.31 -7.49 -17.05
C GLN A 66 -0.39 -6.83 -18.09
N GLY A 67 0.30 -5.77 -17.67
CA GLY A 67 1.70 -5.46 -17.97
C GLY A 67 2.17 -5.34 -19.44
N GLY A 68 2.83 -4.20 -19.74
CA GLY A 68 4.00 -4.23 -20.65
C GLY A 68 3.93 -3.36 -21.91
N GLY A 69 3.77 -2.05 -21.74
CA GLY A 69 3.89 -1.07 -22.84
C GLY A 69 5.26 -0.41 -22.98
N ARG A 70 6.39 -1.12 -22.81
CA ARG A 70 7.71 -0.61 -23.24
C ARG A 70 8.16 -1.31 -24.51
N ARG A 71 7.79 -0.75 -25.66
CA ARG A 71 8.49 -1.01 -26.93
C ARG A 71 8.89 0.32 -27.54
N VAL A 72 10.15 0.66 -27.32
CA VAL A 72 10.91 1.62 -28.13
C VAL A 72 11.23 0.95 -29.46
N ALA A 73 10.84 1.59 -30.56
CA ALA A 73 11.37 1.39 -31.90
C ALA A 73 11.63 2.77 -32.50
#